data_AF-A0A1W1CD97-F1
#
_entry.id   AF-A0A1W1CD97-F1
#
_cell.length_a   1.000
_cell.length_b   1.000
_cell.length_c   1.000
_cell.angle_alpha   90.00
_cell.angle_beta   90.00
_cell.angle_gamma   90.00
#
_symmetry.space_group_name_H-M   'P 1'
#
loop_
_entity.id
_entity.type
_entity.pdbx_description
1 polymer ?
#
loop_
_entity_poly.entity_id
_entity_poly.type
_entity_poly.pdbx_seq_one_letter_code
_entity_poly.pdbx_strand_id
1 'polypeptide(L)'
;MKLFWLARFICLFIDHGMGVVIGETAEIGNDCTLYHGVTLGGTSWKKGKRHPTLKNNIIIGAGAKILGPITLFDGVRVGSNAVVVKDIEENQTAIGIPARLLKEQKEQLEGINKVANKIGFDPYATGGSEMIDPTTQAVNAILEHLHGLDKEVSNINKALKIEGIELVPIDGCQIEDK
;
A
#
# COMPACT_ATOMS: atom_id res chain seq x y z
N MET A 1 -29.67 -29.81 7.09
CA MET A 1 -29.27 -28.46 7.50
C MET A 1 -28.13 -28.59 8.50
N LYS A 2 -26.88 -28.53 8.04
CA LYS A 2 -25.70 -28.72 8.91
C LYS A 2 -25.13 -27.34 9.24
N LEU A 3 -25.37 -26.87 10.47
CA LEU A 3 -24.60 -25.79 11.07
C LEU A 3 -23.19 -26.32 11.33
N PHE A 4 -22.21 -25.83 10.57
CA PHE A 4 -20.78 -25.97 10.88
C PHE A 4 -20.26 -24.59 11.27
N TRP A 5 -20.45 -24.22 12.54
CA TRP A 5 -19.65 -23.17 13.18
C TRP A 5 -18.69 -23.86 14.14
N LEU A 6 -17.54 -24.30 13.60
CA LEU A 6 -16.41 -24.76 14.39
C LEU A 6 -15.14 -24.30 13.69
N ALA A 7 -15.00 -22.97 13.58
CA ALA A 7 -13.71 -22.36 13.34
C ALA A 7 -12.91 -22.51 14.64
N ARG A 8 -11.84 -23.30 14.59
CA ARG A 8 -10.94 -23.53 15.72
C ARG A 8 -9.98 -22.34 15.80
N PHE A 9 -10.47 -21.21 16.28
CA PHE A 9 -9.67 -20.00 16.52
C PHE A 9 -8.81 -20.22 17.77
N ILE A 10 -7.60 -20.77 17.62
CA ILE A 10 -6.73 -20.93 18.79
C ILE A 10 -6.08 -19.60 19.19
N CYS A 11 -5.93 -18.64 18.28
CA CYS A 11 -5.55 -17.23 18.57
C CYS A 11 -5.84 -16.31 17.36
N LEU A 12 -7.09 -15.85 17.16
CA LEU A 12 -7.37 -14.76 16.23
C LEU A 12 -7.59 -13.48 17.04
N PHE A 13 -6.74 -12.47 16.84
CA PHE A 13 -6.89 -11.18 17.48
C PHE A 13 -7.49 -10.18 16.49
N ILE A 14 -8.64 -9.59 16.85
CA ILE A 14 -9.26 -8.53 16.07
C ILE A 14 -9.16 -7.24 16.86
N ASP A 15 -8.28 -6.34 16.43
CA ASP A 15 -8.10 -5.04 17.06
C ASP A 15 -9.03 -4.01 16.44
N HIS A 16 -9.88 -3.41 17.27
CA HIS A 16 -10.95 -2.50 16.87
C HIS A 16 -11.89 -3.09 15.79
N GLY A 17 -12.60 -4.19 16.06
CA GLY A 17 -13.36 -4.97 15.04
C GLY A 17 -14.44 -4.26 14.18
N MET A 18 -14.62 -2.94 14.28
CA MET A 18 -15.43 -2.14 13.37
C MET A 18 -15.01 -2.35 11.91
N GLY A 19 -15.97 -2.69 11.06
CA GLY A 19 -15.76 -2.80 9.61
C GLY A 19 -14.93 -4.01 9.16
N VAL A 20 -14.66 -4.98 10.04
CA VAL A 20 -14.04 -6.24 9.62
C VAL A 20 -15.07 -7.12 8.90
N VAL A 21 -14.71 -7.59 7.70
CA VAL A 21 -15.56 -8.41 6.84
C VAL A 21 -14.83 -9.72 6.52
N ILE A 22 -15.39 -10.85 6.95
CA ILE A 22 -14.83 -12.18 6.71
C ILE A 22 -15.79 -12.95 5.82
N GLY A 23 -15.33 -13.35 4.64
CA GLY A 23 -16.14 -14.09 3.69
C GLY A 23 -16.39 -15.56 4.06
N GLU A 24 -17.46 -16.13 3.49
CA GLU A 24 -17.97 -17.48 3.81
C GLU A 24 -16.91 -18.59 3.73
N THR A 25 -15.99 -18.50 2.77
CA THR A 25 -14.98 -19.55 2.50
C THR A 25 -13.57 -19.11 2.92
N ALA A 26 -13.47 -18.10 3.76
CA ALA A 26 -12.19 -17.64 4.26
C ALA A 26 -11.65 -18.67 5.26
N GLU A 27 -10.36 -18.95 5.19
CA GLU A 27 -9.66 -19.78 6.18
C GLU A 27 -8.63 -18.90 6.87
N ILE A 28 -8.55 -18.99 8.19
CA ILE A 28 -7.62 -18.21 9.00
C ILE A 28 -6.90 -19.19 9.93
N GLY A 29 -5.56 -19.20 9.86
CA GLY A 29 -4.70 -20.00 10.70
C GLY A 29 -4.55 -19.43 12.11
N ASN A 30 -3.51 -19.87 12.82
CA ASN A 30 -3.26 -19.47 14.19
C ASN A 30 -2.51 -18.14 14.28
N ASP A 31 -2.68 -17.44 15.39
CA ASP A 31 -1.93 -16.23 15.74
C ASP A 31 -2.02 -15.11 14.69
N CYS A 32 -3.19 -15.00 14.05
CA CYS A 32 -3.46 -13.94 13.09
C CYS A 32 -4.01 -12.69 13.78
N THR A 33 -3.57 -11.52 13.34
CA THR A 33 -4.08 -10.23 13.79
C THR A 33 -4.75 -9.47 12.66
N LEU A 34 -6.00 -9.08 12.84
CA LEU A 34 -6.76 -8.25 11.91
C LEU A 34 -7.11 -6.93 12.59
N TYR A 35 -6.71 -5.80 12.01
CA TYR A 35 -7.15 -4.49 12.47
C TYR A 35 -8.54 -4.13 11.90
N HIS A 36 -9.11 -3.02 12.37
CA HIS A 36 -10.38 -2.48 11.89
C HIS A 36 -10.44 -2.33 10.36
N GLY A 37 -11.64 -2.45 9.78
CA GLY A 37 -11.86 -2.20 8.35
C GLY A 37 -11.26 -3.23 7.39
N VAL A 38 -10.68 -4.32 7.89
CA VAL A 38 -10.11 -5.39 7.06
C VAL A 38 -11.20 -6.17 6.33
N THR A 39 -10.98 -6.53 5.07
CA THR A 39 -11.90 -7.37 4.30
C THR A 39 -11.19 -8.58 3.72
N LEU A 40 -11.68 -9.78 4.05
CA LEU A 40 -11.36 -11.05 3.40
C LEU A 40 -12.47 -11.36 2.40
N GLY A 41 -12.36 -10.77 1.21
CA GLY A 41 -13.43 -10.68 0.22
C GLY A 41 -13.29 -11.67 -0.93
N GLY A 42 -14.42 -11.94 -1.61
CA GLY A 42 -14.44 -12.76 -2.80
C GLY A 42 -14.40 -11.96 -4.09
N THR A 43 -13.86 -12.55 -5.16
CA THR A 43 -13.80 -11.94 -6.50
C THR A 43 -14.76 -12.57 -7.50
N SER A 44 -15.54 -13.57 -7.10
CA SER A 44 -16.47 -14.30 -7.96
C SER A 44 -17.76 -14.67 -7.25
N TRP A 45 -18.84 -14.81 -8.02
CA TRP A 45 -20.14 -15.32 -7.58
C TRP A 45 -20.25 -16.84 -7.68
N LYS A 46 -19.24 -17.52 -8.26
CA LYS A 46 -19.22 -18.97 -8.39
C LYS A 46 -19.20 -19.63 -7.00
N LYS A 47 -19.98 -20.70 -6.85
CA LYS A 47 -19.94 -21.54 -5.65
C LYS A 47 -18.57 -22.22 -5.54
N GLY A 48 -18.06 -22.35 -4.32
CA GLY A 48 -16.74 -22.91 -4.03
C GLY A 48 -15.80 -21.91 -3.34
N LYS A 49 -14.52 -22.29 -3.24
CA LYS A 49 -13.46 -21.46 -2.65
C LYS A 49 -13.30 -20.16 -3.44
N ARG A 50 -13.63 -19.04 -2.79
CA ARG A 50 -13.60 -17.71 -3.42
C ARG A 50 -13.05 -16.61 -2.53
N HIS A 51 -12.76 -16.92 -1.27
CA HIS A 51 -12.20 -16.01 -0.29
C HIS A 51 -10.79 -16.48 0.12
N PRO A 52 -9.99 -15.60 0.75
CA PRO A 52 -8.58 -15.89 1.04
C PRO A 52 -8.36 -17.03 2.04
N THR A 53 -7.16 -17.60 2.00
CA THR A 53 -6.60 -18.45 3.06
C THR A 53 -5.42 -17.73 3.70
N LEU A 54 -5.51 -17.47 4.98
CA LEU A 54 -4.44 -16.96 5.82
C LEU A 54 -3.83 -18.15 6.56
N LYS A 55 -2.53 -18.36 6.45
CA LYS A 55 -1.77 -19.31 7.29
C LYS A 55 -1.55 -18.72 8.69
N ASN A 56 -0.41 -18.93 9.33
CA ASN A 56 -0.17 -18.58 10.73
C ASN A 56 0.65 -17.30 10.88
N ASN A 57 0.55 -16.65 12.04
CA ASN A 57 1.34 -15.46 12.40
C ASN A 57 1.20 -14.29 11.41
N ILE A 58 0.02 -14.14 10.80
CA ILE A 58 -0.23 -13.09 9.80
C ILE A 58 -0.75 -11.84 10.47
N ILE A 59 -0.26 -10.68 10.03
CA ILE A 59 -0.74 -9.37 10.51
C ILE A 59 -1.34 -8.62 9.33
N ILE A 60 -2.60 -8.20 9.47
CA ILE A 60 -3.30 -7.44 8.44
C ILE A 60 -3.69 -6.07 8.97
N GLY A 61 -3.01 -5.05 8.45
CA GLY A 61 -3.18 -3.64 8.79
C GLY A 61 -4.59 -3.11 8.55
N ALA A 62 -4.89 -1.98 9.19
CA ALA A 62 -6.21 -1.37 9.16
C ALA A 62 -6.68 -1.06 7.74
N GLY A 63 -7.95 -1.33 7.45
CA GLY A 63 -8.57 -1.03 6.16
C GLY A 63 -8.11 -1.91 4.99
N ALA A 64 -7.17 -2.83 5.16
CA ALA A 64 -6.65 -3.66 4.07
C ALA A 64 -7.71 -4.59 3.47
N LYS A 65 -7.58 -4.88 2.18
CA LYS A 65 -8.51 -5.71 1.41
C LYS A 65 -7.75 -6.87 0.77
N ILE A 66 -8.15 -8.10 1.09
CA ILE A 66 -7.54 -9.33 0.60
C ILE A 66 -8.62 -10.02 -0.21
N LEU A 67 -8.45 -10.08 -1.52
CA LEU A 67 -9.53 -10.36 -2.45
C LEU A 67 -9.24 -11.60 -3.30
N GLY A 68 -10.14 -12.57 -3.23
CA GLY A 68 -10.13 -13.78 -4.05
C GLY A 68 -9.61 -15.02 -3.31
N PRO A 69 -9.58 -16.18 -3.98
CA PRO A 69 -9.08 -17.44 -3.42
C PRO A 69 -7.55 -17.49 -3.40
N ILE A 70 -6.93 -16.48 -2.77
CA ILE A 70 -5.47 -16.35 -2.64
C ILE A 70 -4.99 -16.83 -1.28
N THR A 71 -3.71 -17.20 -1.22
CA THR A 71 -3.06 -17.67 0.01
C THR A 71 -2.01 -16.66 0.49
N LEU A 72 -2.12 -16.25 1.75
CA LEU A 72 -1.05 -15.59 2.48
C LEU A 72 -0.36 -16.65 3.34
N PHE A 73 0.92 -16.89 3.07
CA PHE A 73 1.71 -17.87 3.80
C PHE A 73 2.15 -17.36 5.19
N ASP A 74 2.87 -18.19 5.93
CA ASP A 74 3.21 -17.92 7.33
C ASP A 74 4.01 -16.61 7.49
N GLY A 75 3.67 -15.82 8.52
CA GLY A 75 4.42 -14.60 8.86
C GLY A 75 4.21 -13.40 7.92
N VAL A 76 3.29 -13.49 6.96
CA VAL A 76 2.99 -12.37 6.05
C VAL A 76 2.45 -11.15 6.81
N ARG A 77 2.91 -9.96 6.41
CA ARG A 77 2.43 -8.67 6.92
C ARG A 77 1.81 -7.87 5.79
N VAL A 78 0.58 -7.40 5.99
CA VAL A 78 -0.13 -6.55 5.02
C VAL A 78 -0.25 -5.15 5.60
N GLY A 79 0.23 -4.15 4.86
CA GLY A 79 0.14 -2.75 5.26
C GLY A 79 -1.30 -2.23 5.26
N SER A 80 -1.50 -1.12 5.96
CA SER A 80 -2.82 -0.48 6.04
C SER A 80 -3.31 -0.03 4.67
N ASN A 81 -4.61 -0.19 4.42
CA ASN A 81 -5.28 0.11 3.15
C ASN A 81 -4.72 -0.61 1.91
N ALA A 82 -3.83 -1.60 2.07
CA ALA A 82 -3.31 -2.36 0.94
C ALA A 82 -4.41 -3.22 0.28
N VAL A 83 -4.32 -3.42 -1.03
CA VAL A 83 -5.25 -4.29 -1.79
C VAL A 83 -4.47 -5.46 -2.36
N VAL A 84 -4.62 -6.62 -1.73
CA VAL A 84 -3.92 -7.86 -2.09
C VAL A 84 -4.80 -8.72 -2.99
N VAL A 85 -4.28 -9.02 -4.18
CA VAL A 85 -4.98 -9.77 -5.24
C VAL A 85 -4.17 -10.96 -5.77
N LYS A 86 -3.04 -11.28 -5.13
CA LYS A 86 -2.14 -12.39 -5.46
C LYS A 86 -1.63 -13.05 -4.18
N ASP A 87 -1.19 -14.29 -4.31
CA ASP A 87 -0.54 -15.03 -3.22
C ASP A 87 0.74 -14.32 -2.75
N ILE A 88 1.06 -14.47 -1.47
CA ILE A 88 2.23 -13.86 -0.84
C ILE A 88 2.97 -14.91 -0.04
N GLU A 89 4.24 -15.09 -0.37
CA GLU A 89 5.15 -16.07 0.25
C GLU A 89 5.48 -15.72 1.70
N GLU A 90 6.04 -16.68 2.41
CA GLU A 90 6.34 -16.58 3.85
C GLU A 90 7.20 -15.36 4.21
N ASN A 91 6.89 -14.74 5.35
CA ASN A 91 7.62 -13.62 5.95
C ASN A 91 7.76 -12.36 5.06
N GLN A 92 6.95 -12.22 4.02
CA GLN A 92 6.95 -11.03 3.17
C GLN A 92 6.01 -9.94 3.68
N THR A 93 6.35 -8.69 3.36
CA THR A 93 5.51 -7.52 3.65
C THR A 93 4.91 -6.98 2.36
N ALA A 94 3.60 -6.74 2.36
CA ALA A 94 2.84 -6.33 1.19
C ALA A 94 2.10 -5.02 1.43
N ILE A 95 2.35 -4.01 0.60
CA ILE A 95 1.81 -2.66 0.79
C ILE A 95 1.34 -2.03 -0.52
N GLY A 96 0.42 -1.06 -0.43
CA GLY A 96 -0.08 -0.30 -1.58
C GLY A 96 -1.26 -0.92 -2.33
N ILE A 97 -1.70 -0.24 -3.39
CA ILE A 97 -2.86 -0.60 -4.20
C ILE A 97 -2.46 -0.56 -5.69
N PRO A 98 -2.42 -1.71 -6.41
CA PRO A 98 -2.42 -3.06 -5.87
C PRO A 98 -1.16 -3.33 -5.03
N ALA A 99 -1.25 -4.28 -4.10
CA ALA A 99 -0.16 -4.57 -3.18
C ALA A 99 1.12 -5.00 -3.90
N ARG A 100 2.25 -4.45 -3.46
CA ARG A 100 3.60 -4.77 -3.90
C ARG A 100 4.42 -5.26 -2.71
N LEU A 101 5.31 -6.20 -2.96
CA LEU A 101 6.20 -6.74 -1.94
C LEU A 101 7.30 -5.73 -1.62
N LEU A 102 7.50 -5.46 -0.33
CA LEU A 102 8.62 -4.68 0.15
C LEU A 102 9.90 -5.51 -0.04
N LYS A 103 10.87 -4.98 -0.78
CA LYS A 103 12.20 -5.60 -0.85
C LYS A 103 12.94 -5.26 0.44
N GLU A 104 13.28 -6.27 1.24
CA GLU A 104 14.22 -6.08 2.34
C GLU A 104 15.57 -5.64 1.75
N GLN A 105 15.93 -4.37 1.87
CA GLN A 105 17.29 -3.92 1.61
C GLN A 105 18.20 -4.45 2.72
N LYS A 106 18.66 -5.70 2.59
CA LYS A 106 19.54 -6.36 3.56
C LYS A 106 20.96 -5.77 3.64
N GLU A 107 21.33 -4.81 2.78
CA GLU A 107 22.72 -4.30 2.70
C GLU A 107 23.04 -3.01 3.47
N GLN A 108 22.07 -2.35 4.12
CA GLN A 108 22.35 -1.13 4.93
C GLN A 108 22.14 -1.29 6.44
N LEU A 109 21.98 -2.52 6.93
CA LEU A 109 21.66 -2.79 8.34
C LEU A 109 22.88 -2.90 9.27
N GLU A 110 24.12 -2.94 8.78
CA GLU A 110 25.29 -3.06 9.68
C GLU A 110 25.66 -1.72 10.38
N GLY A 111 25.23 -0.57 9.86
CA GLY A 111 25.57 0.75 10.41
C GLY A 111 24.58 1.37 11.41
N ILE A 112 23.30 0.94 11.38
CA ILE A 112 22.20 1.62 12.09
C ILE A 112 21.87 0.95 13.45
N ASN A 113 22.48 -0.21 13.73
CA ASN A 113 22.19 -1.06 14.91
C ASN A 113 22.56 -0.47 16.29
N LYS A 114 23.02 0.78 16.39
CA LYS A 114 23.30 1.42 17.69
C LYS A 114 22.23 2.37 18.20
N VAL A 115 21.22 2.74 17.40
CA VAL A 115 20.19 3.71 17.83
C VAL A 115 18.75 3.16 17.75
N ALA A 116 18.49 2.09 16.98
CA ALA A 116 17.13 1.59 16.73
C ALA A 116 16.67 0.42 17.63
N ASN A 117 17.36 0.11 18.74
CA ASN A 117 17.00 -1.00 19.63
C ASN A 117 16.05 -0.61 20.79
N LYS A 118 15.34 0.51 20.68
CA LYS A 118 14.27 0.84 21.63
C LYS A 118 12.99 1.11 20.86
N ILE A 119 12.08 0.14 20.97
CA ILE A 119 10.70 0.10 20.44
C ILE A 119 10.61 -0.50 19.03
N GLY A 120 10.68 -1.84 18.98
CA GLY A 120 10.35 -2.66 17.80
C GLY A 120 8.84 -2.77 17.58
N PHE A 121 8.19 -1.66 17.27
CA PHE A 121 6.79 -1.62 16.86
C PHE A 121 6.70 -0.80 15.58
N ASP A 122 6.52 -1.47 14.43
CA ASP A 122 6.16 -0.85 13.16
C ASP A 122 4.66 -1.13 12.90
N PRO A 123 3.76 -0.27 13.40
CA PRO A 123 2.31 -0.46 13.30
C PRO A 123 1.80 -0.46 11.86
N TYR A 124 2.60 0.01 10.91
CA TYR A 124 2.16 0.26 9.54
C TYR A 124 3.02 -0.43 8.48
N ALA A 125 4.00 -1.25 8.90
CA ALA A 125 4.95 -1.91 8.01
C ALA A 125 5.57 -0.91 7.01
N THR A 126 5.90 0.29 7.51
CA THR A 126 6.36 1.43 6.70
C THR A 126 7.82 1.35 6.32
N GLY A 127 8.58 0.38 6.86
CA GLY A 127 9.87 -0.04 6.32
C GLY A 127 10.76 1.14 5.93
N GLY A 128 11.16 1.95 6.92
CA GLY A 128 12.21 2.96 6.82
C GLY A 128 12.30 3.75 5.51
N SER A 129 11.66 4.92 5.47
CA SER A 129 12.19 6.13 4.82
C SER A 129 12.77 6.02 3.39
N GLU A 130 12.42 5.05 2.56
CA GLU A 130 12.85 5.05 1.15
C GLU A 130 11.98 4.10 0.32
N MET A 131 10.71 4.46 0.17
CA MET A 131 9.83 3.81 -0.80
C MET A 131 9.11 4.86 -1.62
N ILE A 132 9.48 4.94 -2.90
CA ILE A 132 9.01 5.93 -3.86
C ILE A 132 7.56 5.59 -4.20
N ASP A 133 6.64 6.26 -3.52
CA ASP A 133 5.20 6.14 -3.74
C ASP A 133 4.84 6.48 -5.21
N PRO A 134 4.00 5.68 -5.89
CA PRO A 134 3.58 5.95 -7.27
C PRO A 134 2.91 7.32 -7.44
N THR A 135 2.28 7.88 -6.39
CA THR A 135 1.76 9.26 -6.47
C THR A 135 2.90 10.27 -6.44
N THR A 136 3.91 10.09 -5.58
CA THR A 136 5.17 10.87 -5.63
C THR A 136 5.87 10.76 -6.98
N GLN A 137 5.91 9.58 -7.60
CA GLN A 137 6.47 9.42 -8.97
C GLN A 137 5.67 10.22 -10.00
N ALA A 138 4.34 10.17 -9.93
CA ALA A 138 3.48 10.94 -10.83
C ALA A 138 3.66 12.45 -10.61
N VAL A 139 3.73 12.91 -9.36
CA VAL A 139 3.98 14.32 -9.01
C VAL A 139 5.34 14.78 -9.55
N ASN A 140 6.40 13.99 -9.34
CA ASN A 140 7.73 14.32 -9.85
C ASN A 140 7.76 14.37 -11.39
N ALA A 141 7.10 13.44 -12.07
CA ALA A 141 7.00 13.44 -13.53
C ALA A 141 6.24 14.67 -14.07
N ILE A 142 5.18 15.11 -13.36
CA ILE A 142 4.47 16.34 -13.69
C ILE A 142 5.38 17.56 -13.50
N LEU A 143 6.12 17.63 -12.40
CA LEU A 143 7.06 18.73 -12.12
C LEU A 143 8.17 18.82 -13.18
N GLU A 144 8.74 17.69 -13.60
CA GLU A 144 9.72 17.66 -14.67
C GLU A 144 9.15 18.14 -16.02
N HIS A 145 7.92 17.76 -16.34
CA HIS A 145 7.27 18.22 -17.56
C HIS A 145 6.97 19.72 -17.53
N LEU A 146 6.52 20.25 -16.39
CA LEU A 146 6.30 21.69 -16.20
C LEU A 146 7.59 22.50 -16.39
N HIS A 147 8.70 22.04 -15.79
CA HIS A 147 10.01 22.67 -16.01
C HIS A 147 10.44 22.63 -17.48
N GLY A 148 10.10 21.56 -18.21
CA GLY A 148 10.32 21.47 -19.65
C GLY A 148 9.53 22.51 -20.44
N LEU A 149 8.23 22.64 -20.14
CA LEU A 149 7.34 23.63 -20.75
C LEU A 149 7.78 25.07 -20.47
N ASP A 150 8.18 25.39 -19.23
CA ASP A 150 8.69 26.72 -18.88
C ASP A 150 9.92 27.11 -19.71
N LYS A 151 10.80 26.14 -19.98
CA LYS A 151 11.99 26.35 -20.80
C LYS A 151 11.64 26.60 -22.25
N GLU A 152 10.68 25.86 -22.82
CA GLU A 152 10.20 26.09 -24.18
C GLU A 152 9.50 27.45 -24.31
N VAL A 153 8.60 27.79 -23.38
CA VAL A 153 7.94 29.11 -23.32
C VAL A 153 8.97 30.24 -23.21
N SER A 154 10.01 30.08 -22.39
CA SER A 154 11.11 31.05 -22.30
C SER A 154 11.85 31.22 -23.63
N ASN A 155 12.11 30.13 -24.35
CA ASN A 155 12.78 30.18 -25.65
C ASN A 155 11.89 30.83 -26.72
N ILE A 156 10.60 30.53 -26.74
CA ILE A 156 9.61 31.14 -27.63
C ILE A 156 9.52 32.65 -27.34
N ASN A 157 9.43 33.04 -26.07
CA ASN A 157 9.40 34.46 -25.68
C ASN A 157 10.67 35.21 -26.11
N LYS A 158 11.85 34.58 -26.05
CA LYS A 158 13.10 35.15 -26.55
C LYS A 158 13.08 35.32 -28.07
N ALA A 159 12.59 34.33 -28.82
CA ALA A 159 12.48 34.38 -30.27
C ALA A 159 11.49 35.47 -30.72
N LEU A 160 10.33 35.58 -30.08
CA LEU A 160 9.30 36.58 -30.39
C LEU A 160 9.74 38.01 -30.06
N LYS A 161 10.54 38.20 -29.00
CA LYS A 161 11.17 39.50 -28.70
C LYS A 161 12.16 39.96 -29.79
N ILE A 162 12.84 39.03 -30.46
CA ILE A 162 13.76 39.34 -31.57
C ILE A 162 12.98 39.83 -32.80
N GLU A 163 11.77 39.31 -33.02
CA GLU A 163 10.88 39.75 -34.11
C GLU A 163 10.03 40.99 -33.77
N GLY A 164 10.25 41.61 -32.61
CA GLY A 164 9.60 42.87 -32.23
C GLY A 164 8.15 42.73 -31.76
N ILE A 165 7.70 41.51 -31.42
CA ILE A 165 6.36 41.25 -30.89
C ILE A 165 6.38 41.39 -29.36
N GLU A 166 5.67 42.39 -28.83
CA GLU A 166 5.51 42.59 -27.39
C GLU A 166 4.46 41.61 -26.83
N LEU A 167 4.88 40.72 -25.94
CA LEU A 167 3.99 39.75 -25.28
C LEU A 167 3.48 40.33 -23.97
N VAL A 168 2.16 40.27 -23.78
CA VAL A 168 1.50 40.66 -22.53
C VAL A 168 1.81 39.61 -21.45
N PRO A 169 2.20 40.02 -20.22
CA PRO A 169 2.38 39.08 -19.11
C PRO A 169 1.11 38.27 -18.88
N ILE A 170 1.25 36.96 -18.71
CA ILE A 170 0.15 36.10 -18.26
C ILE A 170 0.01 36.33 -16.75
N ASP A 171 -0.77 37.32 -16.35
CA ASP A 171 -1.12 37.53 -14.95
C ASP A 171 -2.09 36.41 -14.50
N GLY A 172 -1.67 35.59 -13.54
CA GLY A 172 -2.59 34.64 -12.89
C GLY A 172 -2.02 33.33 -12.36
N CYS A 173 -0.74 33.00 -12.57
CA CYS A 173 -0.14 31.78 -12.01
C CYS A 173 0.71 32.10 -10.77
N GLN A 174 0.10 32.66 -9.73
CA GLN A 174 0.69 32.64 -8.40
C GLN A 174 0.01 31.53 -7.61
N ILE A 175 0.76 30.49 -7.25
CA ILE A 175 0.34 29.56 -6.21
C ILE A 175 0.53 30.36 -4.92
N GLU A 176 -0.57 30.79 -4.30
CA GLU A 176 -0.53 31.39 -2.97
C GLU A 176 -0.05 30.31 -1.99
N ASP A 177 1.19 30.43 -1.50
CA ASP A 177 1.65 29.70 -0.33
C ASP A 177 0.86 30.21 0.89
N LYS A 178 -0.12 29.42 1.35
CA LYS A 178 -0.84 29.61 2.62
C LYS A 178 -0.47 28.51 3.60
#